data_AF-A0AAQ4QWR0-F1
#
_entry.id   AF-A0AAQ4QWR0-F1
#
_cell.length_a   1.000
_cell.length_b   1.000
_cell.length_c   1.000
_cell.angle_alpha   90.00
_cell.angle_beta   90.00
_cell.angle_gamma   90.00
#
_symmetry.space_group_name_H-M   'P 1'
#
loop_
_entity.id
_entity.type
_entity.pdbx_description
1 polymer ?
#
loop_
_entity_poly.entity_id
_entity_poly.type
_entity_poly.pdbx_seq_one_letter_code
_entity_poly.pdbx_strand_id
1 'polypeptide(L)'
;TRPGSRGAGGPRSLGRVRFKLNAVFLRPSGASPAVCPIPLIEAVEGDNVTLPCHLYPEVNAEGHTFDWKRDGLEKWVYVYRDKKPVEDDQRDEYKNRTRVDPMGLKRGNMSLLIFPVKLSDSGSYRCFNVLRRRRMSGSLLVLSSVSSVSSLLFL
;
A
#
# COMPACT_ATOMS: atom_id res chain seq x y z
N THR A 1 -28.12 15.21 -46.75
CA THR A 1 -27.30 15.26 -45.52
C THR A 1 -27.79 14.18 -44.56
N ARG A 2 -27.02 13.11 -44.37
CA ARG A 2 -27.35 12.04 -43.41
C ARG A 2 -26.29 12.06 -42.30
N PRO A 3 -26.63 12.35 -41.04
CA PRO A 3 -25.65 12.34 -39.96
C PRO A 3 -25.21 10.90 -39.70
N GLY A 4 -23.89 10.67 -39.72
CA GLY A 4 -23.27 9.40 -39.36
C GLY A 4 -23.59 9.03 -37.92
N SER A 5 -24.11 7.82 -37.72
CA SER A 5 -24.32 7.20 -36.43
C SER A 5 -22.97 7.05 -35.72
N ARG A 6 -22.79 7.77 -34.60
CA ARG A 6 -21.71 7.52 -33.64
C ARG A 6 -21.86 6.09 -33.13
N GLY A 7 -20.84 5.26 -33.36
CA GLY A 7 -20.75 3.96 -32.71
C GLY A 7 -20.79 4.16 -31.20
N ALA A 8 -21.79 3.57 -30.55
CA ALA A 8 -21.80 3.41 -29.10
C ALA A 8 -20.64 2.50 -28.74
N GLY A 9 -19.55 3.07 -28.22
CA GLY A 9 -18.48 2.28 -27.62
C GLY A 9 -19.08 1.45 -26.50
N GLY A 10 -19.06 0.13 -26.65
CA GLY A 10 -19.49 -0.80 -25.59
C GLY A 10 -18.70 -0.56 -24.29
N PRO A 11 -19.18 -1.11 -23.16
CA PRO A 11 -18.49 -0.96 -21.88
C PRO A 11 -17.04 -1.43 -22.02
N ARG A 12 -16.07 -0.53 -21.78
CA ARG A 12 -14.67 -0.93 -21.68
C ARG A 12 -14.57 -1.89 -20.50
N SER A 13 -14.23 -3.14 -20.77
CA SER A 13 -13.94 -4.12 -19.72
C SER A 13 -12.84 -3.57 -18.82
N LEU A 14 -13.17 -3.26 -17.57
CA LEU A 14 -12.18 -2.78 -16.60
C LEU A 14 -11.21 -3.92 -16.31
N GLY A 15 -9.91 -3.61 -16.33
CA GLY A 15 -8.87 -4.62 -16.12
C GLY A 15 -8.70 -4.99 -14.64
N ARG A 16 -8.21 -6.20 -14.38
CA ARG A 16 -7.87 -6.67 -13.02
C ARG A 16 -6.43 -6.31 -12.67
N VAL A 17 -6.24 -5.76 -11.47
CA VAL A 17 -4.94 -5.35 -10.92
C VAL A 17 -4.58 -6.25 -9.75
N ARG A 18 -3.34 -6.75 -9.73
CA ARG A 18 -2.85 -7.69 -8.72
C ARG A 18 -1.67 -7.12 -7.94
N PHE A 19 -1.76 -7.19 -6.63
CA PHE A 19 -0.76 -6.70 -5.68
C PHE A 19 -0.22 -7.88 -4.86
N LYS A 20 1.09 -8.05 -4.85
CA LYS A 20 1.79 -9.04 -4.02
C LYS A 20 2.59 -8.33 -2.93
N LEU A 21 2.48 -8.75 -1.67
CA LEU A 21 3.19 -8.08 -0.57
C LEU A 21 4.42 -8.86 -0.08
N ASN A 22 5.62 -8.38 -0.35
CA ASN A 22 6.82 -9.03 0.16
C ASN A 22 7.08 -8.61 1.61
N ALA A 23 7.22 -9.58 2.53
CA ALA A 23 7.58 -9.32 3.92
C ALA A 23 9.04 -8.86 4.04
N VAL A 24 9.28 -7.79 4.81
CA VAL A 24 10.64 -7.32 5.16
C VAL A 24 10.79 -7.47 6.67
N PHE A 25 11.74 -8.30 7.11
CA PHE A 25 12.05 -8.48 8.54
C PHE A 25 13.07 -7.44 8.98
N LEU A 26 12.71 -6.60 9.96
CA LEU A 26 13.67 -5.79 10.70
C LEU A 26 14.11 -6.58 11.93
N ARG A 27 15.23 -7.28 11.83
CA ARG A 27 15.81 -8.07 12.92
C ARG A 27 16.19 -7.18 14.11
N PRO A 28 15.67 -7.42 15.33
CA PRO A 28 16.54 -7.56 16.49
C PRO A 28 17.15 -8.97 16.45
N SER A 29 18.44 -9.08 16.75
CA SER A 29 19.24 -10.31 16.74
C SER A 29 18.52 -11.56 17.31
N GLY A 30 18.54 -12.67 16.57
CA GLY A 30 18.41 -14.03 17.15
C GLY A 30 17.18 -14.88 16.80
N ALA A 31 16.18 -14.39 16.06
CA ALA A 31 15.00 -15.19 15.69
C ALA A 31 15.02 -15.68 14.24
N SER A 32 14.61 -16.93 14.01
CA SER A 32 14.36 -17.50 12.68
C SER A 32 13.21 -16.74 11.99
N PRO A 33 13.31 -16.43 10.69
CA PRO A 33 12.26 -15.72 9.97
C PRO A 33 10.99 -16.59 9.88
N ALA A 34 9.91 -16.16 10.55
CA ALA A 34 8.58 -16.73 10.38
C ALA A 34 7.98 -16.20 9.07
N VAL A 35 8.08 -16.97 7.98
CA VAL A 35 7.50 -16.61 6.69
C VAL A 35 5.98 -16.76 6.74
N CYS A 36 5.26 -15.67 6.96
CA CYS A 36 3.80 -15.65 6.79
C CYS A 36 3.45 -15.75 5.29
N PRO A 37 2.39 -16.49 4.91
CA PRO A 37 1.90 -16.49 3.54
C PRO A 37 1.55 -15.07 3.12
N ILE A 38 2.20 -14.62 2.04
CA ILE A 38 2.02 -13.29 1.47
C ILE A 38 0.61 -13.19 0.88
N PRO A 39 -0.25 -12.27 1.34
CA PRO A 39 -1.57 -12.10 0.75
C PRO A 39 -1.45 -11.54 -0.68
N LEU A 40 -2.07 -12.21 -1.64
CA LEU A 40 -2.36 -11.66 -2.96
C LEU A 40 -3.64 -10.83 -2.85
N ILE A 41 -3.57 -9.56 -3.24
CA ILE A 41 -4.71 -8.65 -3.24
C ILE A 41 -5.09 -8.34 -4.68
N GLU A 42 -6.37 -8.48 -4.99
CA GLU A 42 -6.92 -8.17 -6.32
C GLU A 42 -7.89 -7.00 -6.23
N ALA A 43 -7.83 -6.12 -7.22
CA ALA A 43 -8.74 -5.00 -7.40
C ALA A 43 -9.09 -4.84 -8.88
N VAL A 44 -10.14 -4.08 -9.18
CA VAL A 44 -10.45 -3.65 -10.54
C VAL A 44 -9.88 -2.25 -10.77
N GLU A 45 -9.47 -1.95 -12.00
CA GLU A 45 -9.06 -0.59 -12.37
C GLU A 45 -10.17 0.43 -12.01
N GLY A 46 -9.79 1.49 -11.30
CA GLY A 46 -10.72 2.48 -10.74
C GLY A 46 -11.06 2.27 -9.26
N ASP A 47 -10.87 1.07 -8.71
CA ASP A 47 -11.14 0.78 -7.29
C ASP A 47 -10.11 1.45 -6.36
N ASN A 48 -10.35 1.35 -5.05
CA ASN A 48 -9.39 1.68 -4.03
C ASN A 48 -8.89 0.40 -3.36
N VAL A 49 -7.59 0.32 -3.08
CA VAL A 49 -7.00 -0.85 -2.42
C VAL A 49 -6.19 -0.46 -1.21
N THR A 50 -6.25 -1.28 -0.17
CA THR A 50 -5.42 -1.14 1.04
C THR A 50 -4.37 -2.24 1.05
N LEU A 51 -3.10 -1.86 1.06
CA LEU A 51 -1.96 -2.75 1.24
C LEU A 51 -1.59 -2.81 2.73
N PRO A 52 -1.88 -3.91 3.44
CA PRO A 52 -1.67 -4.04 4.87
C PRO A 52 -0.19 -3.98 5.27
N CYS A 53 0.12 -3.23 6.34
CA CYS A 53 1.41 -3.26 7.04
C CYS A 53 1.20 -2.85 8.50
N HIS A 54 1.53 -3.74 9.45
CA HIS A 54 1.34 -3.51 10.88
C HIS A 54 2.61 -3.79 11.67
N LEU A 55 2.83 -3.02 12.73
CA LEU A 55 3.87 -3.31 13.72
C LEU A 55 3.37 -4.34 14.74
N TYR A 56 4.26 -5.28 15.07
CA TYR A 56 4.08 -6.21 16.16
C TYR A 56 5.25 -6.10 17.16
N PRO A 57 4.97 -5.94 18.46
CA PRO A 57 3.64 -5.69 19.04
C PRO A 57 3.04 -4.35 18.58
N GLU A 58 1.73 -4.14 18.78
CA GLU A 58 1.08 -2.86 18.45
C GLU A 58 1.74 -1.72 19.22
N VAL A 59 2.37 -0.81 18.49
CA VAL A 59 3.05 0.37 19.04
C VAL A 59 2.73 1.59 18.20
N ASN A 60 2.73 2.78 18.82
CA ASN A 60 2.45 4.02 18.11
C ASN A 60 3.48 4.30 17.01
N ALA A 61 3.03 4.20 15.74
CA ALA A 61 3.80 4.44 14.53
C ALA A 61 3.86 5.91 14.10
N GLU A 62 3.12 6.84 14.72
CA GLU A 62 3.09 8.26 14.31
C GLU A 62 4.50 8.90 14.35
N GLY A 63 5.32 8.53 15.33
CA GLY A 63 6.71 9.00 15.45
C GLY A 63 7.74 8.19 14.65
N HIS A 64 7.30 7.20 13.88
CA HIS A 64 8.17 6.38 13.05
C HIS A 64 8.30 6.97 11.65
N THR A 65 9.45 6.73 11.03
CA THR A 65 9.63 6.89 9.59
C THR A 65 9.35 5.54 8.93
N PHE A 66 8.67 5.52 7.79
CA PHE A 66 8.50 4.32 6.98
C PHE A 66 8.22 4.66 5.51
N ASP A 67 8.60 3.75 4.61
CA ASP A 67 8.49 3.95 3.17
C ASP A 67 7.78 2.75 2.52
N TRP A 68 7.03 2.99 1.44
CA TRP A 68 6.51 1.95 0.57
C TRP A 68 7.23 1.94 -0.77
N LYS A 69 7.59 0.74 -1.23
CA LYS A 69 8.30 0.51 -2.48
C LYS A 69 7.58 -0.53 -3.30
N ARG A 70 7.60 -0.36 -4.61
CA ARG A 70 7.26 -1.42 -5.55
C ARG A 70 8.52 -1.93 -6.24
N ASP A 71 8.63 -3.24 -6.35
CA ASP A 71 9.73 -3.90 -7.04
C ASP A 71 9.81 -3.42 -8.50
N GLY A 72 11.04 -3.18 -8.97
CA GLY A 72 11.29 -2.62 -10.30
C GLY A 72 11.16 -1.11 -10.43
N LEU A 73 10.80 -0.37 -9.35
CA LEU A 73 10.82 1.11 -9.37
C LEU A 73 12.04 1.66 -8.64
N GLU A 74 12.69 2.67 -9.23
CA GLU A 74 13.83 3.36 -8.61
C GLU A 74 13.43 4.28 -7.44
N LYS A 75 12.28 4.94 -7.53
CA LYS A 75 11.72 5.83 -6.49
C LYS A 75 10.62 5.15 -5.66
N TRP A 76 10.13 5.83 -4.62
CA TRP A 76 9.14 5.27 -3.68
C TRP A 76 7.71 5.43 -4.18
N VAL A 77 6.83 4.57 -3.67
CA VAL A 77 5.38 4.66 -3.87
C VAL A 77 4.80 5.66 -2.87
N TYR A 78 5.26 5.60 -1.62
CA TYR A 78 4.83 6.49 -0.54
C TYR A 78 5.96 6.64 0.49
N VAL A 79 6.08 7.82 1.09
CA VAL A 79 7.11 8.14 2.09
C VAL A 79 6.46 8.88 3.25
N TYR A 80 6.71 8.42 4.47
CA TYR A 80 6.25 9.06 5.70
C TYR A 80 7.43 9.35 6.62
N ARG A 81 7.68 10.64 6.90
CA ARG A 81 8.79 11.16 7.71
C ARG A 81 8.31 12.37 8.49
N ASP A 82 8.90 12.68 9.63
CA ASP A 82 8.55 13.88 10.41
C ASP A 82 7.04 13.99 10.74
N LYS A 83 6.37 12.86 10.97
CA LYS A 83 4.92 12.76 11.21
C LYS A 83 4.04 13.20 10.04
N LYS A 84 4.57 13.24 8.81
CA LYS A 84 3.84 13.69 7.61
C LYS A 84 4.23 12.91 6.36
N PRO A 85 3.37 12.90 5.32
CA PRO A 85 3.77 12.47 3.98
C PRO A 85 4.88 13.37 3.43
N VAL A 86 5.82 12.78 2.69
CA VAL A 86 6.86 13.52 1.95
C VAL A 86 6.79 13.14 0.48
N GLU A 87 6.59 14.12 -0.41
CA GLU A 87 6.35 13.85 -1.83
C GLU A 87 7.60 13.90 -2.71
N ASP A 88 8.67 14.57 -2.29
CA ASP A 88 9.85 14.83 -3.13
C ASP A 88 10.51 13.54 -3.66
N ASP A 89 10.55 12.50 -2.82
CA ASP A 89 11.11 11.19 -3.16
C ASP A 89 10.08 10.20 -3.75
N GLN A 90 8.80 10.61 -3.86
CA GLN A 90 7.74 9.78 -4.42
C GLN A 90 7.73 9.86 -5.95
N ARG A 91 7.35 8.74 -6.59
CA ARG A 91 7.03 8.69 -8.02
C ARG A 91 5.79 9.54 -8.29
N ASP A 92 5.85 10.37 -9.33
CA ASP A 92 4.74 11.27 -9.70
C ASP A 92 3.44 10.51 -9.97
N GLU A 93 3.51 9.26 -10.46
CA GLU A 93 2.33 8.42 -10.72
C GLU A 93 1.53 8.05 -9.45
N TYR A 94 2.13 8.16 -8.26
CA TYR A 94 1.50 7.85 -6.96
C TYR A 94 1.19 9.08 -6.09
N LYS A 95 1.73 10.26 -6.44
CA LYS A 95 1.41 11.52 -5.75
C LYS A 95 -0.09 11.78 -5.81
N ASN A 96 -0.65 12.26 -4.70
CA ASN A 96 -2.10 12.48 -4.53
C ASN A 96 -3.00 11.24 -4.72
N ARG A 97 -2.44 10.05 -4.92
CA ARG A 97 -3.15 8.78 -5.07
C ARG A 97 -2.87 7.79 -3.94
N THR A 98 -2.07 8.22 -2.95
CA THR A 98 -1.61 7.37 -1.87
C THR A 98 -1.76 8.06 -0.53
N ARG A 99 -2.19 7.32 0.49
CA ARG A 99 -2.25 7.82 1.88
C ARG A 99 -2.19 6.69 2.89
N VAL A 100 -1.92 7.05 4.14
CA VAL A 100 -2.08 6.20 5.32
C VAL A 100 -3.16 6.81 6.22
N ASP A 101 -3.77 6.00 7.08
CA ASP A 101 -4.70 6.49 8.10
C ASP A 101 -3.95 7.01 9.34
N PRO A 102 -3.98 8.33 9.64
CA PRO A 102 -3.32 8.89 10.81
C PRO A 102 -3.79 8.28 12.14
N MET A 103 -5.06 7.84 12.22
CA MET A 103 -5.59 7.20 13.42
C MET A 103 -5.09 5.75 13.55
N GLY A 104 -4.96 5.05 12.42
CA GLY A 104 -4.31 3.75 12.34
C GLY A 104 -2.85 3.78 12.83
N LEU A 105 -2.10 4.83 12.53
CA LEU A 105 -0.70 4.96 12.97
C LEU A 105 -0.56 4.90 14.49
N LYS A 106 -1.52 5.42 15.26
CA LYS A 106 -1.49 5.36 16.74
C LYS A 106 -1.49 3.93 17.28
N ARG A 107 -1.97 2.96 16.48
CA ARG A 107 -2.01 1.53 16.79
C ARG A 107 -0.99 0.71 15.97
N GLY A 108 -0.02 1.36 15.34
CA GLY A 108 1.01 0.66 14.55
C GLY A 108 0.55 0.23 13.16
N ASN A 109 -0.60 0.69 12.69
CA ASN A 109 -1.09 0.41 11.35
C ASN A 109 -0.53 1.42 10.34
N MET A 110 0.38 0.96 9.49
CA MET A 110 1.05 1.72 8.42
C MET A 110 0.57 1.27 7.03
N SER A 111 -0.64 0.70 6.95
CA SER A 111 -1.22 0.22 5.70
C SER A 111 -1.38 1.34 4.68
N LEU A 112 -1.00 1.07 3.44
CA LEU A 112 -1.05 2.03 2.35
C LEU A 112 -2.37 1.92 1.60
N LEU A 113 -3.12 3.00 1.51
CA LEU A 113 -4.23 3.11 0.58
C LEU A 113 -3.73 3.64 -0.77
N ILE A 114 -4.12 3.01 -1.88
CA ILE A 114 -3.94 3.49 -3.26
C ILE A 114 -5.32 3.76 -3.87
N PHE A 115 -5.53 4.96 -4.42
CA PHE A 115 -6.83 5.41 -4.94
C PHE A 115 -6.69 6.48 -6.04
N PRO A 116 -7.43 6.39 -7.17
CA PRO A 116 -7.96 5.14 -7.72
C PRO A 116 -6.82 4.25 -8.18
N VAL A 117 -7.02 2.95 -8.29
CA VAL A 117 -6.05 1.97 -8.82
C VAL A 117 -6.00 2.03 -10.35
N LYS A 118 -4.81 1.89 -10.92
CA LYS A 118 -4.54 1.76 -12.37
C LYS A 118 -3.98 0.38 -12.68
N LEU A 119 -4.16 -0.08 -13.92
CA LEU A 119 -3.51 -1.34 -14.37
C LEU A 119 -2.00 -1.33 -14.19
N SER A 120 -1.38 -0.17 -14.40
CA SER A 120 0.04 0.06 -14.21
C SER A 120 0.51 -0.10 -12.77
N ASP A 121 -0.39 -0.21 -11.78
CA ASP A 121 -0.06 -0.39 -10.37
C ASP A 121 0.22 -1.85 -10.03
N SER A 122 -0.13 -2.82 -10.89
CA SER A 122 0.15 -4.23 -10.60
C SER A 122 1.64 -4.47 -10.29
N GLY A 123 1.91 -5.26 -9.26
CA GLY A 123 3.28 -5.62 -8.92
C GLY A 123 3.48 -6.10 -7.49
N SER A 124 4.76 -6.23 -7.12
CA SER A 124 5.17 -6.64 -5.78
C SER A 124 5.57 -5.43 -4.95
N TYR A 125 4.99 -5.28 -3.77
CA TYR A 125 5.15 -4.13 -2.88
C TYR A 125 5.80 -4.54 -1.56
N ARG A 126 6.53 -3.60 -0.96
CA ARG A 126 7.24 -3.75 0.32
C ARG A 126 7.06 -2.51 1.19
N CYS A 127 6.85 -2.75 2.47
CA CYS A 127 6.87 -1.77 3.55
C CYS A 127 8.30 -1.78 4.15
N PHE A 128 9.02 -0.67 4.04
CA PHE A 128 10.45 -0.53 4.39
C PHE A 128 10.68 0.38 5.61
N ASN A 129 11.88 0.24 6.20
CA ASN A 129 12.57 1.25 7.01
C ASN A 129 11.81 1.80 8.23
N VAL A 130 11.16 0.95 9.02
CA VAL A 130 10.52 1.41 10.26
C VAL A 130 11.58 1.77 11.31
N LEU A 131 11.93 3.05 11.37
CA LEU A 131 12.88 3.59 12.33
C LEU A 131 12.15 4.47 13.35
N ARG A 132 12.32 4.15 14.63
CA ARG A 132 11.86 5.00 15.73
C ARG A 132 12.90 6.10 15.98
N ARG A 133 12.48 7.37 16.01
CA ARG A 133 13.38 8.53 16.19
C ARG A 133 14.21 8.54 17.48
N ARG A 134 13.84 7.76 18.50
CA ARG A 134 14.63 7.60 19.74
C ARG A 134 14.39 6.20 20.33
N ARG A 135 15.44 5.39 20.48
CA ARG A 135 15.50 3.94 20.85
C ARG A 135 15.42 2.98 19.66
N MET A 136 16.51 2.21 19.51
CA MET A 136 16.62 1.02 18.67
C MET A 136 15.78 -0.10 19.29
N SER A 137 14.46 0.01 19.19
CA SER A 137 13.56 -1.11 19.51
C SER A 137 13.22 -1.78 18.19
N GLY A 138 13.79 -2.96 17.94
CA GLY A 138 13.40 -3.78 16.80
C GLY A 138 11.89 -4.02 16.85
N SER A 139 11.20 -3.73 15.75
CA SER A 139 9.76 -3.96 15.62
C SER A 139 9.56 -4.97 14.50
N LEU A 140 8.74 -6.00 14.75
CA LEU A 140 8.42 -7.00 13.75
C LEU A 140 7.32 -6.45 12.83
N LEU A 141 7.50 -6.61 11.52
CA LEU A 141 6.45 -6.27 10.54
C LEU A 141 5.59 -7.50 10.29
N VAL A 142 4.28 -7.34 10.47
CA VAL A 142 3.28 -8.37 10.17
C VAL A 142 2.39 -7.86 9.04
N LEU A 143 2.28 -8.68 7.99
CA LEU A 143 1.31 -8.45 6.92
C LEU A 143 0.02 -9.18 7.30
N SER A 144 -1.03 -8.43 7.62
CA SER A 144 -2.37 -9.00 7.78
C SER A 144 -2.98 -9.30 6.42
N SER A 145 -3.74 -10.38 6.26
CA SER A 145 -4.57 -10.57 5.06
C SER A 145 -5.85 -9.74 5.22
N VAL A 146 -5.99 -8.63 4.48
CA VAL A 146 -7.31 -7.97 4.34
C VAL A 146 -7.97 -8.44 3.06
N SER A 147 -9.15 -9.03 3.24
CA SER A 147 -10.08 -9.45 2.21
C SER A 147 -10.54 -8.27 1.35
N SER A 148 -10.69 -8.54 0.06
CA SER A 148 -11.22 -7.65 -0.98
C SER A 148 -12.40 -6.81 -0.47
N VAL A 149 -12.36 -5.50 -0.70
CA VAL A 149 -13.52 -4.63 -0.48
C VAL A 149 -14.58 -5.04 -1.50
N SER A 150 -15.53 -5.86 -1.06
CA SER A 150 -16.73 -6.16 -1.82
C SER A 150 -17.52 -4.87 -1.97
N SER A 151 -17.54 -4.31 -3.19
CA SER A 151 -18.53 -3.31 -3.58
C SER A 151 -19.92 -3.95 -3.52
N LEU A 152 -20.61 -3.79 -2.39
CA LEU A 152 -22.06 -3.96 -2.30
C LEU A 152 -22.66 -2.62 -1.88
N LEU A 153 -23.12 -1.91 -2.91
CA LEU A 153 -24.34 -1.12 -2.97
C LEU A 153 -24.99 -0.80 -1.62
N PHE A 154 -24.97 0.49 -1.26
CA PHE A 154 -26.05 1.08 -0.48
C PHE A 154 -27.34 0.93 -1.32
N LEU A 155 -28.19 -0.03 -0.95
CA LEU A 155 -29.63 0.01 -1.18
C LEU A 155 -30.26 0.99 -0.18
#